data_AF-M8D1D6-F1
#
_entry.id   AF-M8D1D6-F1
#
_cell.length_a   1.000
_cell.length_b   1.000
_cell.length_c   1.000
_cell.angle_alpha   90.00
_cell.angle_beta   90.00
_cell.angle_gamma   90.00
#
_symmetry.space_group_name_H-M   'P 1'
#
loop_
_entity.id
_entity.type
_entity.pdbx_description
1 polymer ?
#
loop_
_entity_poly.entity_id
_entity_poly.type
_entity_poly.pdbx_seq_one_letter_code
_entity_poly.pdbx_strand_id
1 'polypeptide(L)' 'MQQNKMNLSDDLVVLLNRLAQNGDIRMAGHVLHAYLIRFWKMERDDATRFIICYFEKHYPKQLQRYVKKRRHRN' A
#
# COMPACT_ATOMS: atom_id res chain seq x y z
N MET A 1 4.80 8.50 -23.49
CA MET A 1 4.75 7.67 -22.27
C MET A 1 3.29 7.45 -21.92
N GLN A 2 2.75 6.27 -22.25
CA GLN A 2 1.35 5.94 -21.95
C GLN A 2 1.17 5.84 -20.44
N GLN A 3 0.60 6.89 -19.84
CA GLN A 3 0.03 6.82 -18.50
C GLN A 3 -1.25 5.99 -18.60
N ASN A 4 -1.11 4.66 -18.67
CA ASN A 4 -2.20 3.78 -18.27
C ASN A 4 -2.41 4.09 -16.79
N LYS A 5 -3.43 4.91 -16.48
CA LYS A 5 -3.85 5.19 -15.11
C LYS A 5 -4.23 3.86 -14.49
N MET A 6 -3.27 3.28 -13.79
CA MET A 6 -3.36 2.08 -13.01
C MET A 6 -4.34 2.34 -11.86
N ASN A 7 -5.63 2.26 -12.17
CA ASN A 7 -6.70 2.42 -11.21
C ASN A 7 -6.88 1.07 -10.50
N LEU A 8 -6.64 1.06 -9.20
CA LEU A 8 -6.98 -0.09 -8.35
C LEU A 8 -8.49 -0.34 -8.42
N SER A 9 -8.92 -1.59 -8.27
CA SER A 9 -10.35 -1.88 -8.17
C SER A 9 -10.95 -1.23 -6.92
N ASP A 10 -12.22 -0.81 -7.00
CA ASP A 10 -12.90 -0.14 -5.89
C ASP A 10 -12.90 -0.99 -4.61
N ASP A 11 -13.13 -2.30 -4.75
CA ASP A 11 -13.08 -3.25 -3.63
C ASP A 11 -11.71 -3.28 -2.95
N LEU A 12 -10.63 -3.21 -3.73
CA LEU A 12 -9.28 -3.15 -3.19
C LEU A 12 -9.06 -1.83 -2.46
N VAL A 13 -9.51 -0.71 -3.01
CA VAL A 13 -9.39 0.61 -2.36
C VAL A 13 -10.15 0.61 -1.03
N VAL A 14 -11.37 0.05 -0.99
CA VAL A 14 -12.17 -0.07 0.24
C VAL A 14 -11.45 -0.93 1.29
N LEU A 15 -10.90 -2.07 0.88
CA LEU A 15 -10.14 -2.95 1.79
C LEU A 15 -8.90 -2.25 2.35
N LEU A 16 -8.10 -1.60 1.49
CA LEU A 16 -6.90 -0.87 1.89
C LEU A 16 -7.25 0.26 2.86
N ASN A 17 -8.33 0.99 2.62
CA ASN A 17 -8.80 2.04 3.51
C ASN A 17 -9.19 1.49 4.89
N ARG A 18 -9.97 0.40 4.94
CA ARG A 18 -10.36 -0.25 6.20
C ARG A 18 -9.15 -0.72 7.00
N LEU A 19 -8.19 -1.39 6.35
CA LEU A 19 -6.96 -1.84 7.00
C LEU A 19 -6.11 -0.66 7.52
N ALA A 20 -5.94 0.39 6.71
CA ALA A 20 -5.18 1.56 7.11
C ALA A 20 -5.84 2.29 8.29
N GLN A 21 -7.16 2.49 8.27
CA GLN A 21 -7.90 3.16 9.34
C GLN A 21 -7.84 2.38 10.67
N ASN A 22 -7.83 1.05 10.62
CA ASN A 22 -7.67 0.19 11.79
C ASN A 22 -6.21 0.12 12.31
N GLY A 23 -5.26 0.75 11.61
CA GLY A 23 -3.84 0.74 11.98
C GLY A 23 -3.05 -0.44 11.44
N ASP A 24 -3.66 -1.30 10.63
CA ASP A 24 -3.05 -2.48 10.00
C ASP A 24 -2.37 -2.13 8.67
N ILE A 25 -1.56 -1.06 8.67
CA ILE A 25 -0.81 -0.58 7.50
C ILE A 25 0.06 -1.68 6.89
N ARG A 26 0.66 -2.55 7.72
CA ARG A 26 1.49 -3.66 7.23
C ARG A 26 0.65 -4.66 6.42
N MET A 27 -0.55 -5.00 6.91
CA MET A 27 -1.45 -5.90 6.19
C MET A 27 -1.95 -5.26 4.90
N ALA A 28 -2.29 -3.97 4.93
CA ALA A 28 -2.65 -3.22 3.74
C ALA A 28 -1.53 -3.25 2.68
N GLY A 29 -0.27 -3.10 3.11
CA GLY A 29 0.91 -3.24 2.24
C GLY A 29 1.03 -4.63 1.62
N HIS A 30 0.83 -5.70 2.40
CA HIS A 30 0.88 -7.08 1.89
C HIS A 30 -0.23 -7.35 0.87
N VAL A 31 -1.46 -6.88 1.12
CA VAL A 31 -2.59 -7.02 0.21
C VAL A 31 -2.30 -6.32 -1.12
N LEU A 32 -1.83 -5.06 -1.06
CA LEU A 32 -1.49 -4.31 -2.28
C LEU A 32 -0.35 -4.98 -3.05
N HIS A 33 0.71 -5.43 -2.37
CA HIS A 33 1.82 -6.16 -2.99
C HIS A 33 1.36 -7.42 -3.73
N ALA A 34 0.53 -8.23 -3.08
CA ALA A 34 -0.03 -9.44 -3.68
C ALA A 34 -0.89 -9.11 -4.91
N TYR A 35 -1.67 -8.02 -4.85
CA TYR A 35 -2.49 -7.57 -5.97
C TYR A 35 -1.64 -7.14 -7.17
N LEU A 36 -0.63 -6.31 -6.95
CA LEU A 36 0.28 -5.81 -7.99
C LEU A 36 0.98 -6.96 -8.73
N ILE A 37 1.48 -7.96 -8.00
CA ILE A 37 2.14 -9.12 -8.60
C ILE A 37 1.13 -10.00 -9.34
N ARG A 38 -0.02 -10.31 -8.73
CA ARG A 38 -0.95 -11.30 -9.30
C ARG A 38 -1.71 -10.77 -10.50
N PHE A 39 -2.23 -9.55 -10.40
CA PHE A 39 -3.12 -8.97 -11.40
C PHE A 39 -2.41 -8.05 -12.38
N TRP A 40 -1.43 -7.27 -11.90
CA TRP A 40 -0.69 -6.35 -12.77
C TRP A 40 0.64 -6.90 -13.26
N LYS A 41 1.01 -8.12 -12.84
CA LYS A 41 2.27 -8.79 -13.22
C LYS A 41 3.50 -7.90 -13.02
N MET A 42 3.43 -7.04 -12.00
CA MET A 42 4.50 -6.11 -11.68
C MET A 42 5.68 -6.86 -11.05
N GLU A 43 6.89 -6.51 -11.46
CA GLU A 43 8.11 -7.00 -10.83
C GLU A 43 8.16 -6.62 -9.35
N ARG A 44 8.77 -7.47 -8.53
CA ARG A 44 8.72 -7.33 -7.06
C ARG A 44 9.28 -5.99 -6.57
N ASP A 45 10.36 -5.52 -7.18
CA ASP A 45 11.01 -4.27 -6.77
C ASP A 45 10.16 -3.06 -7.17
N ASP A 46 9.55 -3.09 -8.34
CA ASP A 46 8.63 -2.05 -8.81
C ASP A 46 7.35 -2.02 -7.95
N ALA A 47 6.81 -3.19 -7.58
CA ALA A 47 5.67 -3.31 -6.69
C ALA A 47 5.99 -2.72 -5.31
N THR A 48 7.19 -2.98 -4.79
CA THR A 48 7.65 -2.43 -3.52
C THR A 48 7.72 -0.90 -3.56
N ARG A 49 8.30 -0.33 -4.62
CA ARG A 49 8.37 1.13 -4.81
C ARG A 49 6.98 1.75 -4.95
N PHE A 50 6.10 1.11 -5.73
CA PHE A 50 4.72 1.58 -5.90
C PHE A 50 3.97 1.65 -4.57
N ILE A 51 4.09 0.61 -3.73
CA ILE A 51 3.42 0.56 -2.42
C ILE A 51 3.86 1.73 -1.55
N ILE A 52 5.17 1.99 -1.48
CA ILE A 52 5.70 3.10 -0.66
C ILE A 52 5.05 4.42 -1.11
N CYS A 53 5.14 4.74 -2.40
CA CYS A 53 4.55 5.95 -2.96
C CYS A 53 3.03 6.02 -2.73
N TYR A 54 2.33 4.90 -2.86
CA TYR A 54 0.88 4.82 -2.66
C TYR A 54 0.48 5.13 -1.22
N PHE A 55 1.13 4.49 -0.22
CA PHE A 55 0.80 4.73 1.19
C PHE A 55 1.24 6.10 1.68
N GLU A 56 2.35 6.64 1.17
CA GLU A 56 2.75 8.03 1.45
C GLU A 56 1.72 9.04 0.95
N LYS A 57 1.20 8.82 -0.26
CA LYS A 57 0.21 9.73 -0.87
C LYS A 57 -1.17 9.62 -0.23
N HIS A 58 -1.65 8.41 0.04
CA HIS A 58 -3.04 8.18 0.43
C HIS A 58 -3.24 8.03 1.95
N TYR A 59 -2.23 7.56 2.69
CA TYR A 59 -2.34 7.26 4.12
C TYR A 59 -1.15 7.81 4.95
N PRO A 60 -0.72 9.07 4.77
CA PRO A 60 0.51 9.59 5.39
C PRO A 60 0.48 9.54 6.92
N LYS A 61 -0.68 9.82 7.54
CA LYS A 61 -0.83 9.81 9.01
C LYS A 61 -0.69 8.41 9.58
N GLN A 62 -1.30 7.42 8.92
CA GLN A 62 -1.28 6.02 9.31
C GLN A 62 0.13 5.44 9.12
N LEU A 63 0.80 5.78 8.01
CA LEU A 63 2.17 5.39 7.76
C LEU A 63 3.12 5.95 8.82
N GLN A 64 3.00 7.24 9.17
CA GLN A 64 3.80 7.85 10.23
C GLN A 64 3.57 7.16 11.59
N ARG A 65 2.33 6.84 11.95
CA ARG A 65 2.02 6.10 13.19
C ARG A 65 2.67 4.72 13.20
N TYR A 66 2.60 4.00 12.08
CA TYR A 66 3.24 2.70 11.94
C TYR A 66 4.77 2.79 12.11
N VAL A 67 5.42 3.75 11.44
CA VAL A 67 6.88 3.97 11.56
C VAL A 67 7.27 4.31 12.99
N LYS A 68 6.55 5.22 13.66
CA LYS A 68 6.79 5.56 15.07
C LYS A 68 6.66 4.34 15.99
N LYS A 69 5.63 3.50 15.76
CA LYS A 69 5.40 2.27 16.53
C LYS A 69 6.50 1.24 16.33
N ARG A 70 7.05 1.11 15.11
CA ARG A 70 8.20 0.23 14.87
C ARG A 70 9.47 0.74 15.53
N ARG A 71 9.72 2.05 15.50
CA ARG A 71 10.92 2.66 16.11
C ARG A 71 10.98 2.48 17.63
N HIS A 72 9.83 2.38 18.30
CA HIS A 72 9.76 2.11 19.75
C HIS A 72 9.86 0.63 20.14
N ARG A 73 9.79 -0.30 19.17
CA ARG A 73 9.88 -1.74 19.42
C ARG A 73 11.29 -2.32 19.17
N ASN A 74 12.20 -1.50 18.68
CA ASN A 74 13.64 -1.79 18.57
C ASN A 74 14.37 -1.03 19.67
#